data_AF-A0A2R5EIA1-F1
#
_entry.id   AF-A0A2R5EIA1-F1
#
_cell.length_a   1.000
_cell.length_b   1.000
_cell.length_c   1.000
_cell.angle_alpha   90.00
_cell.angle_beta   90.00
_cell.angle_gamma   90.00
#
_symmetry.space_group_name_H-M   'P 1'
#
loop_
_entity.id
_entity.type
_entity.pdbx_description
1 polymer ?
#
loop_
_entity_poly.entity_id
_entity_poly.type
_entity_poly.pdbx_seq_one_letter_code
_entity_poly.pdbx_strand_id
1 'polypeptide(L)'
;MIIENSGLNGVQSELHHLDDAAEKVGFVRWQWEYYRATYDLKLTDRASGSDYFLRINTRAIEGKLENPHAVLNIEAVYIGRSTFPHGMEYESPVPKHIMDTATQRLDQLKKQLL
;
A
#
# COMPACT_ATOMS: atom_id res chain seq x y z
N MET A 1 0.37 12.03 1.04
CA MET A 1 -0.49 12.27 2.21
C MET A 1 -0.59 10.97 3.00
N ILE A 2 -0.28 11.01 4.29
CA ILE A 2 -0.45 9.85 5.19
C ILE A 2 -1.94 9.62 5.45
N ILE A 3 -2.35 8.36 5.51
CA ILE A 3 -3.72 7.94 5.83
C ILE A 3 -3.69 7.37 7.26
N GLU A 4 -3.89 8.24 8.25
CA GLU A 4 -3.77 7.88 9.68
C GLU A 4 -4.77 6.80 10.11
N ASN A 5 -6.02 6.88 9.61
CA ASN A 5 -7.11 5.99 10.04
C ASN A 5 -7.31 4.80 9.08
N SER A 6 -6.24 4.28 8.49
CA SER A 6 -6.31 3.07 7.64
C SER A 6 -6.73 1.83 8.42
N GLY A 7 -6.48 1.81 9.75
CA GLY A 7 -6.69 0.66 10.60
C GLY A 7 -5.77 -0.53 10.28
N LEU A 8 -4.73 -0.31 9.48
CA LEU A 8 -3.73 -1.30 9.08
C LEU A 8 -2.36 -1.06 9.73
N ASN A 9 -2.06 0.16 10.18
CA ASN A 9 -0.81 0.44 10.89
C ASN A 9 -0.71 -0.46 12.13
N GLY A 10 0.42 -1.15 12.29
CA GLY A 10 0.66 -2.11 13.37
C GLY A 10 0.11 -3.51 13.12
N VAL A 11 -0.63 -3.75 12.03
CA VAL A 11 -1.04 -5.11 11.66
C VAL A 11 0.21 -5.91 11.28
N GLN A 12 0.30 -7.10 11.86
CA GLN A 12 1.36 -8.06 11.60
C GLN A 12 0.81 -9.24 10.79
N SER A 13 1.58 -9.69 9.81
CA SER A 13 1.22 -10.86 9.00
C SER A 13 2.48 -11.50 8.44
N GLU A 14 2.42 -12.80 8.15
CA GLU A 14 3.45 -13.46 7.37
C GLU A 14 3.49 -12.90 5.93
N LEU A 15 4.69 -12.85 5.35
CA LEU A 15 4.92 -12.31 4.01
C LEU A 15 3.99 -12.94 2.97
N HIS A 16 3.86 -14.27 2.94
CA HIS A 16 3.05 -14.95 1.93
C HIS A 16 1.56 -14.60 2.05
N HIS A 17 1.05 -14.49 3.28
CA HIS A 17 -0.35 -14.14 3.53
C HIS A 17 -0.60 -12.68 3.16
N LEU A 18 0.33 -11.78 3.49
CA LEU A 18 0.23 -10.38 3.09
C LEU A 18 0.32 -10.20 1.57
N ASP A 19 1.23 -10.92 0.90
CA ASP A 19 1.37 -10.89 -0.56
C ASP A 19 0.06 -11.34 -1.24
N ASP A 20 -0.50 -12.49 -0.86
CA ASP A 20 -1.76 -13.02 -1.41
C ASP A 20 -2.96 -12.10 -1.13
N ALA A 21 -3.10 -11.60 0.11
CA ALA A 21 -4.18 -10.69 0.48
C ALA A 21 -4.09 -9.36 -0.28
N ALA A 22 -2.89 -8.80 -0.44
CA ALA A 22 -2.63 -7.56 -1.16
C ALA A 22 -2.88 -7.71 -2.67
N GLU A 23 -2.46 -8.83 -3.27
CA GLU A 23 -2.71 -9.10 -4.70
C GLU A 23 -4.20 -9.19 -5.00
N LYS A 24 -4.98 -9.88 -4.15
CA LYS A 24 -6.45 -10.01 -4.30
C LYS A 24 -7.20 -8.68 -4.33
N VAL A 25 -6.65 -7.64 -3.69
CA VAL A 25 -7.24 -6.29 -3.70
C VAL A 25 -6.51 -5.33 -4.66
N GLY A 26 -5.60 -5.85 -5.49
CA GLY A 26 -4.97 -5.17 -6.62
C GLY A 26 -3.67 -4.44 -6.31
N PHE A 27 -3.10 -4.63 -5.12
CA PHE A 27 -1.76 -4.11 -4.83
C PHE A 27 -0.69 -4.98 -5.48
N VAL A 28 0.43 -4.37 -5.83
CA VAL A 28 1.59 -5.06 -6.40
C VAL A 28 2.85 -4.68 -5.62
N ARG A 29 3.69 -5.68 -5.32
CA ARG A 29 5.00 -5.49 -4.68
C ARG A 29 6.10 -5.44 -5.74
N TRP A 30 6.68 -4.25 -5.95
CA TRP A 30 7.66 -4.02 -7.04
C TRP A 30 9.13 -3.99 -6.60
N GLN A 31 9.42 -3.94 -5.30
CA GLN A 31 10.78 -3.76 -4.78
C GLN A 31 11.42 -5.06 -4.31
N TRP A 32 12.68 -5.25 -4.70
CA TRP A 32 13.57 -6.30 -4.18
C TRP A 32 14.38 -5.72 -3.02
N GLU A 33 13.97 -6.04 -1.80
CA GLU A 33 14.63 -5.62 -0.57
C GLU A 33 14.42 -6.73 0.48
N TYR A 34 15.33 -6.86 1.45
CA TYR A 34 15.35 -7.98 2.40
C TYR A 34 14.48 -7.81 3.64
N TYR A 35 14.12 -6.58 4.00
CA TYR A 35 13.45 -6.21 5.24
C TYR A 35 12.25 -5.28 5.07
N ARG A 36 11.98 -4.75 3.87
CA ARG A 36 10.86 -3.86 3.60
C ARG A 36 10.10 -4.34 2.37
N ALA A 37 8.83 -4.69 2.56
CA ALA A 37 7.91 -4.81 1.45
C ALA A 37 7.20 -3.46 1.24
N THR A 38 7.13 -3.06 -0.02
CA THR A 38 6.36 -1.90 -0.46
C THR A 38 5.30 -2.38 -1.44
N TYR A 39 4.02 -2.18 -1.09
CA TYR A 39 2.89 -2.57 -1.93
C TYR A 39 2.24 -1.32 -2.50
N ASP A 40 2.02 -1.29 -3.80
CA ASP A 40 1.42 -0.17 -4.51
C ASP A 40 0.16 -0.58 -5.26
N LEU A 41 -0.91 0.20 -5.08
CA LEU A 41 -2.11 0.16 -5.89
C LEU A 41 -2.21 1.44 -6.71
N LYS A 42 -2.20 1.30 -8.04
CA LYS A 42 -2.40 2.41 -8.98
C LYS A 42 -3.88 2.73 -9.13
N LEU A 43 -4.24 4.00 -8.97
CA LEU A 43 -5.58 4.54 -9.16
C LEU A 43 -5.51 5.68 -10.18
N THR A 44 -6.15 5.52 -11.34
CA THR A 44 -6.17 6.55 -12.39
C THR A 44 -7.46 7.35 -12.31
N ASP A 45 -7.33 8.66 -12.13
CA ASP A 45 -8.43 9.59 -12.32
C ASP A 45 -8.66 9.79 -13.82
N ARG A 46 -9.77 9.25 -14.33
CA ARG A 46 -10.11 9.32 -15.76
C ARG A 46 -10.45 10.74 -16.22
N ALA A 47 -10.88 11.62 -15.32
CA ALA A 47 -11.25 12.99 -15.68
C ALA A 47 -10.00 13.86 -15.92
N SER A 48 -9.00 13.74 -15.04
CA SER A 48 -7.74 14.50 -15.15
C SER A 48 -6.62 13.77 -15.89
N GLY A 49 -6.73 12.45 -16.05
CA GLY A 49 -5.64 11.59 -16.53
C GLY A 49 -4.53 11.40 -15.50
N SER A 50 -4.68 11.90 -14.28
CA SER A 50 -3.67 11.78 -13.23
C SER A 50 -3.65 10.39 -12.61
N ASP A 51 -2.44 9.88 -12.36
CA ASP A 51 -2.22 8.63 -11.66
C ASP A 51 -1.91 8.88 -10.18
N TYR A 52 -2.57 8.13 -9.31
CA TYR A 52 -2.32 8.12 -7.87
C TYR A 52 -1.85 6.73 -7.46
N PHE A 53 -0.96 6.65 -6.48
CA PHE A 53 -0.47 5.40 -5.92
C PHE A 53 -0.78 5.37 -4.44
N LEU A 54 -1.66 4.44 -4.07
CA LEU A 54 -1.90 4.07 -2.68
C LEU A 54 -0.83 3.06 -2.28
N ARG A 55 -0.02 3.41 -1.29
CA ARG A 55 1.16 2.67 -0.88
C ARG A 55 1.05 2.19 0.55
N ILE A 56 1.48 0.95 0.76
CA ILE A 56 1.67 0.34 2.08
C ILE A 56 3.16 0.02 2.24
N ASN A 57 3.76 0.57 3.29
CA ASN A 57 5.13 0.23 3.70
C ASN A 57 5.08 -0.72 4.89
N THR A 58 5.93 -1.74 4.85
CA THR A 58 6.08 -2.69 5.95
C THR A 58 7.54 -2.87 6.36
N ARG A 59 7.76 -3.47 7.52
CA ARG A 59 9.08 -3.87 7.98
C ARG A 59 9.05 -5.31 8.47
N ALA A 60 10.03 -6.10 8.06
CA ALA A 60 10.27 -7.40 8.64
C ALA A 60 10.71 -7.24 10.09
N ILE A 61 9.92 -7.81 10.99
CA ILE A 61 10.22 -7.89 12.42
C ILE A 61 10.79 -9.26 12.79
N GLU A 62 10.51 -10.28 11.97
CA GLU A 62 11.09 -11.61 12.07
C GLU A 62 11.44 -12.15 10.68
N GLY A 63 12.64 -12.72 10.52
CA GLY A 63 13.11 -13.25 9.24
C GLY A 63 13.47 -12.16 8.22
N LYS A 64 13.42 -12.55 6.93
CA LYS A 64 13.72 -11.70 5.76
C LYS A 64 12.81 -12.06 4.61
N LEU A 65 12.62 -11.16 3.66
CA LEU A 65 11.71 -11.31 2.51
C LEU A 65 12.07 -12.44 1.52
N GLU A 66 13.14 -13.19 1.77
CA GLU A 66 13.46 -14.44 1.09
C GLU A 66 12.66 -15.63 1.64
N ASN A 67 12.06 -15.50 2.82
CA ASN A 67 11.24 -16.52 3.47
C ASN A 67 9.76 -16.12 3.44
N PRO A 68 8.85 -16.93 2.86
CA PRO A 68 7.40 -16.68 2.86
C PRO A 68 6.78 -16.56 4.28
N HIS A 69 7.45 -17.09 5.30
CA HIS A 69 7.02 -17.02 6.70
C HIS A 69 7.65 -15.86 7.49
N ALA A 70 8.39 -14.95 6.84
CA ALA A 70 8.87 -13.75 7.51
C ALA A 70 7.68 -12.91 8.02
N VAL A 71 7.74 -12.46 9.26
CA VAL A 71 6.67 -11.64 9.85
C VAL A 71 6.94 -10.18 9.55
N LEU A 72 5.96 -9.53 8.92
CA LEU A 72 6.00 -8.13 8.55
C LEU A 72 5.04 -7.33 9.43
N ASN A 73 5.46 -6.15 9.85
CA ASN A 73 4.63 -5.14 10.49
C ASN A 73 4.32 -4.02 9.48
N ILE A 74 3.05 -3.65 9.31
CA ILE A 74 2.66 -2.49 8.50
C ILE A 74 3.00 -1.21 9.26
N GLU A 75 3.89 -0.38 8.71
CA GLU A 75 4.36 0.85 9.37
C GLU A 75 3.54 2.07 8.96
N ALA A 76 3.18 2.17 7.68
CA ALA A 76 2.48 3.33 7.16
C ALA A 76 1.66 3.00 5.90
N VAL A 77 0.53 3.69 5.80
CA VAL A 77 -0.31 3.74 4.61
C VAL A 77 -0.39 5.20 4.15
N TYR A 78 -0.11 5.44 2.88
CA TYR A 78 -0.10 6.79 2.31
C TYR A 78 -0.42 6.77 0.83
N ILE A 79 -0.89 7.90 0.31
CA ILE A 79 -1.21 8.06 -1.10
C ILE A 79 -0.50 9.29 -1.66
N GLY A 80 -0.01 9.17 -2.89
CA GLY A 80 0.58 10.28 -3.63
C GLY A 80 0.13 10.29 -5.08
N ARG A 81 0.26 11.45 -5.73
CA ARG A 81 0.05 11.62 -7.16
C ARG A 81 1.38 11.43 -7.89
N SER A 82 1.38 10.70 -8.99
CA SER A 82 2.53 10.60 -9.87
C SER A 82 2.66 11.87 -10.71
N THR A 83 3.87 12.40 -10.76
CA THR A 83 4.25 13.58 -11.53
C THR A 83 5.48 13.22 -12.33
N PHE A 84 5.34 12.97 -13.62
CA PHE A 84 6.51 12.80 -14.50
C PHE A 84 7.05 14.18 -14.89
N PRO A 85 8.38 14.44 -14.83
CA PRO A 85 9.48 13.54 -14.46
C PRO A 85 9.87 13.57 -12.97
N HIS A 86 9.13 14.29 -12.13
CA HIS A 86 9.49 14.62 -10.74
C HIS A 86 9.19 13.53 -9.70
N GLY A 87 8.66 12.37 -10.10
CA GLY A 87 8.37 11.25 -9.22
C GLY A 87 6.99 11.35 -8.59
N MET A 88 6.91 11.34 -7.26
CA MET A 88 5.65 11.31 -6.51
C MET A 88 5.46 12.60 -5.70
N GLU A 89 4.29 13.20 -5.81
CA GLU A 89 3.85 14.35 -5.03
C GLU A 89 2.86 13.89 -3.95
N TYR A 90 3.12 14.27 -2.69
CA TYR A 90 2.34 13.80 -1.54
C TYR A 90 1.54 14.90 -0.84
N GLU A 91 1.75 16.17 -1.16
CA GLU A 91 1.16 17.30 -0.43
C GLU A 91 -0.15 17.80 -1.06
N SER A 92 -0.33 17.59 -2.37
CA SER A 92 -1.52 18.00 -3.09
C SER A 92 -2.78 17.26 -2.59
N PRO A 93 -3.93 17.95 -2.52
CA PRO A 93 -5.20 17.32 -2.21
C PRO A 93 -5.52 16.18 -3.19
N VAL A 94 -5.94 15.04 -2.66
CA VAL A 94 -6.39 13.91 -3.46
C VAL A 94 -7.89 14.05 -3.74
N PRO A 95 -8.35 13.91 -4.99
CA PRO A 95 -9.78 13.97 -5.31
C PRO A 95 -10.60 12.97 -4.49
N LYS A 96 -11.79 13.38 -4.03
CA LYS A 96 -12.63 12.57 -3.13
C LYS A 96 -12.89 11.17 -3.69
N HIS A 97 -13.20 11.03 -4.98
CA HIS A 97 -13.50 9.73 -5.58
C HIS A 97 -12.30 8.76 -5.58
N ILE A 98 -11.08 9.27 -5.69
CA ILE A 98 -9.85 8.49 -5.56
C ILE A 98 -9.66 8.06 -4.11
N MET A 99 -9.88 8.99 -3.16
CA MET A 99 -9.78 8.68 -1.73
C MET A 99 -10.83 7.66 -1.27
N ASP A 100 -12.06 7.75 -1.77
CA ASP A 100 -13.13 6.79 -1.48
C ASP A 100 -12.73 5.38 -1.98
N THR A 101 -12.19 5.30 -3.21
CA THR A 101 -11.70 4.03 -3.78
C THR A 101 -10.52 3.48 -2.98
N ALA A 102 -9.58 4.35 -2.58
CA ALA A 102 -8.45 3.97 -1.76
C ALA A 102 -8.91 3.39 -0.41
N THR A 103 -9.82 4.09 0.27
CA THR A 103 -10.40 3.65 1.56
C THR A 103 -11.10 2.30 1.42
N GLN A 104 -11.92 2.11 0.38
CA GLN A 104 -12.59 0.84 0.11
C GLN A 104 -11.58 -0.32 -0.06
N ARG A 105 -10.45 -0.07 -0.75
CA ARG A 105 -9.42 -1.08 -0.97
C ARG A 105 -8.66 -1.43 0.31
N LEU A 106 -8.38 -0.44 1.16
CA LEU A 106 -7.80 -0.67 2.49
C LEU A 106 -8.73 -1.48 3.38
N ASP A 107 -10.04 -1.18 3.37
CA ASP A 107 -11.03 -1.95 4.14
C ASP A 107 -11.13 -3.41 3.67
N GLN A 108 -11.02 -3.64 2.35
CA GLN A 108 -11.00 -4.98 1.78
C GLN A 108 -9.73 -5.74 2.20
N LEU A 109 -8.57 -5.10 2.13
CA LEU A 109 -7.31 -5.69 2.58
C LEU A 109 -7.36 -6.02 4.08
N LYS A 110 -7.86 -5.10 4.90
CA LYS A 110 -8.00 -5.30 6.34
C LYS A 110 -8.84 -6.53 6.69
N LYS A 111 -9.92 -6.78 5.96
CA LYS A 111 -10.77 -7.97 6.14
C LYS A 111 -10.11 -9.29 5.69
N GLN A 112 -9.09 -9.23 4.84
CA GLN A 112 -8.33 -10.43 4.45
C GLN A 112 -7.26 -10.75 5.50
N LEU A 113 -6.74 -9.73 6.20
CA LEU A 113 -5.65 -9.88 7.17
C LEU A 113 -6.14 -10.17 8.61
N LEU A 114 -7.40 -9.88 8.93
CA LEU A 114 -8.02 -10.04 10.25
C LEU A 114 -9.18 -11.03 10.21
#